data_AF-H3GHB7-F1
#
_entry.id   AF-H3GHB7-F1
#
_cell.length_a   1.000
_cell.length_b   1.000
_cell.length_c   1.000
_cell.angle_alpha   90.00
_cell.angle_beta   90.00
_cell.angle_gamma   90.00
#
_symmetry.space_group_name_H-M   'P 1'
#
loop_
_entity.id
_entity.type
_entity.pdbx_description
1 polymer ?
#
loop_
_entity_poly.entity_id
_entity_poly.type
_entity_poly.pdbx_seq_one_letter_code
_entity_poly.pdbx_strand_id
1 'polypeptide(L)'
;MAAPASAPHHKFSLQGQHCYLKIAIFSEDGSVPVGDVKRLKFALDNTLKTAFGVVGASASANSKEPSTALLRVQRSGLETLRGAITMCTALDGKLCKLDVLHMGDSLMDMASGRFL
;
A
#
# COMPACT_ATOMS: atom_id res chain seq x y z
N MET A 1 -33.17 26.01 36.94
CA MET A 1 -33.22 25.26 35.67
C MET A 1 -31.77 24.87 35.34
N ALA A 2 -31.37 23.62 35.59
CA ALA A 2 -29.98 23.18 35.47
C ALA A 2 -29.66 22.81 34.02
N ALA A 3 -28.52 23.28 33.51
CA ALA A 3 -28.05 22.99 32.16
C ALA A 3 -27.70 21.48 32.03
N PRO A 4 -27.98 20.85 30.87
CA PRO A 4 -27.63 19.45 30.67
C PRO A 4 -26.11 19.28 30.66
N ALA A 5 -25.62 18.44 31.57
CA ALA A 5 -24.22 18.06 31.65
C ALA A 5 -23.80 17.38 30.33
N SER A 6 -22.86 17.99 29.62
CA SER A 6 -22.22 17.46 28.42
C SER A 6 -21.46 16.19 28.80
N ALA A 7 -22.01 15.03 28.46
CA ALA A 7 -21.31 13.75 28.62
C ALA A 7 -19.98 13.80 27.86
N PRO A 8 -18.85 13.39 28.46
CA PRO A 8 -17.56 13.42 27.79
C PRO A 8 -17.61 12.50 26.56
N HIS A 9 -17.35 13.08 25.38
CA HIS A 9 -17.30 12.33 24.12
C HIS A 9 -16.33 11.16 24.26
N HIS A 10 -16.84 9.94 24.09
CA HIS A 10 -16.03 8.73 24.11
C HIS A 10 -14.97 8.84 23.00
N LYS A 11 -13.69 8.77 23.38
CA LYS A 11 -12.56 8.89 22.46
C LYS A 11 -12.64 7.72 21.46
N PHE A 12 -13.13 8.00 20.25
CA PHE A 12 -13.24 7.00 19.20
C PHE A 12 -11.86 6.37 18.95
N SER A 13 -11.74 5.08 19.23
CA SER A 13 -10.59 4.30 18.77
C SER A 13 -10.79 4.03 17.28
N LEU A 14 -10.33 4.97 16.44
CA LEU A 14 -10.31 4.87 14.98
C LEU A 14 -9.25 3.86 14.51
N GLN A 15 -9.20 2.68 15.13
CA GLN A 15 -8.35 1.61 14.64
C GLN A 15 -9.04 0.98 13.43
N GLY A 16 -8.67 1.45 12.24
CA GLY A 16 -9.14 0.88 10.99
C GLY A 16 -8.79 -0.60 10.90
N GLN A 17 -9.69 -1.41 10.31
CA GLN A 17 -9.42 -2.82 10.02
C GLN A 17 -8.34 -3.00 8.94
N HIS A 18 -7.97 -1.91 8.26
CA HIS A 18 -7.02 -1.90 7.16
C HIS A 18 -5.92 -0.87 7.40
N CYS A 19 -4.76 -1.18 6.83
CA CYS A 19 -3.65 -0.26 6.68
C CYS A 19 -3.37 -0.05 5.19
N TYR A 20 -2.73 1.07 4.88
CA TYR A 20 -2.40 1.50 3.54
C TYR A 20 -0.89 1.61 3.38
N LEU A 21 -0.37 1.06 2.28
CA LEU A 21 1.04 1.04 1.95
C LEU A 21 1.26 1.69 0.60
N LYS A 22 2.14 2.68 0.53
CA LYS A 22 2.66 3.18 -0.74
C LYS A 22 4.00 2.50 -1.00
N ILE A 23 4.10 1.84 -2.14
CA ILE A 23 5.33 1.19 -2.60
C ILE A 23 5.86 1.85 -3.87
N ALA A 24 7.17 1.85 -4.01
CA ALA A 24 7.89 2.12 -5.25
C ALA A 24 8.33 0.81 -5.88
N ILE A 25 8.30 0.75 -7.20
CA ILE A 25 8.69 -0.40 -7.99
C ILE A 25 9.75 0.08 -8.97
N PHE A 26 10.95 -0.44 -8.80
CA PHE A 26 12.13 -0.15 -9.62
C PHE A 26 12.40 -1.37 -10.48
N SER A 27 12.53 -1.18 -11.79
CA SER A 27 12.98 -2.25 -12.66
C SER A 27 14.49 -2.24 -12.77
N GLU A 28 15.08 -3.43 -12.93
CA GLU A 28 16.53 -3.55 -13.15
C GLU A 28 16.98 -2.83 -14.42
N ASP A 29 16.18 -2.92 -15.49
CA ASP A 29 16.51 -2.34 -16.80
C ASP A 29 16.25 -0.82 -16.90
N GLY A 30 15.80 -0.16 -15.82
CA GLY A 30 15.38 1.25 -15.86
C GLY A 30 14.21 1.52 -16.82
N SER A 31 13.40 0.49 -17.08
CA SER A 31 12.20 0.58 -17.89
C SER A 31 10.97 0.52 -16.99
N VAL A 32 9.83 1.04 -17.45
CA VAL A 32 8.59 0.89 -16.68
C VAL A 32 8.31 -0.61 -16.49
N PRO A 33 8.26 -1.13 -15.23
CA PRO A 33 8.13 -2.57 -14.97
C PRO A 33 6.94 -3.15 -15.71
N VAL A 34 5.80 -2.44 -15.66
CA VAL A 34 4.59 -2.80 -16.39
C VAL A 34 3.98 -1.54 -17.00
N GLY A 35 3.91 -1.49 -18.34
CA GLY A 35 3.39 -0.33 -19.08
C GLY A 35 1.88 -0.09 -18.97
N ASP A 36 1.14 -1.02 -18.36
CA ASP A 36 -0.30 -0.91 -18.16
C ASP A 36 -0.66 -1.05 -16.66
N VAL A 37 -1.45 -0.12 -16.16
CA VAL A 37 -1.85 -0.06 -14.73
C VAL A 37 -2.64 -1.30 -14.31
N LYS A 38 -3.46 -1.87 -15.20
CA LYS A 38 -4.27 -3.06 -14.90
C LYS A 38 -3.38 -4.28 -14.80
N ARG A 39 -2.40 -4.43 -15.69
CA ARG A 39 -1.39 -5.48 -15.60
C ARG A 39 -0.52 -5.32 -14.36
N LEU A 40 -0.12 -4.10 -14.00
CA LEU A 40 0.64 -3.85 -12.77
C LEU A 40 -0.15 -4.27 -11.53
N LYS A 41 -1.43 -3.86 -11.46
CA LYS A 41 -2.34 -4.29 -10.42
C LYS A 41 -2.47 -5.81 -10.38
N PHE A 42 -2.68 -6.45 -11.54
CA PHE A 42 -2.84 -7.89 -11.64
C PHE A 42 -1.58 -8.66 -11.19
N ALA A 43 -0.39 -8.20 -11.61
CA ALA A 43 0.87 -8.79 -11.22
C ALA A 43 1.13 -8.60 -9.71
N LEU A 44 0.85 -7.42 -9.15
CA LEU A 44 0.93 -7.20 -7.70
C LEU A 44 -0.05 -8.09 -6.93
N ASP A 45 -1.31 -8.15 -7.36
CA ASP A 45 -2.32 -8.98 -6.73
C ASP A 45 -1.90 -10.45 -6.79
N ASN A 46 -1.46 -10.94 -7.95
CA ASN A 46 -1.06 -12.33 -8.12
C ASN A 46 0.20 -12.69 -7.31
N THR A 47 1.27 -11.88 -7.41
CA THR A 47 2.52 -12.12 -6.69
C THR A 47 2.31 -12.05 -5.18
N LEU A 48 1.66 -10.99 -4.68
CA LEU A 48 1.47 -10.78 -3.24
C LEU A 48 0.41 -11.73 -2.66
N LYS A 49 -0.63 -12.07 -3.43
CA LYS A 49 -1.66 -13.02 -2.99
C LYS A 49 -1.15 -14.44 -2.94
N THR A 50 -0.43 -14.88 -3.97
CA THR A 50 0.17 -16.21 -4.03
C THR A 50 1.14 -16.40 -2.87
N ALA A 51 1.93 -15.38 -2.58
CA ALA A 51 2.97 -15.53 -1.59
C ALA A 51 2.47 -15.28 -0.14
N PHE A 52 1.43 -14.45 0.09
CA PHE A 52 1.12 -13.98 1.46
C PHE A 52 -0.36 -13.68 1.80
N GLY A 53 -1.33 -13.98 0.93
CA GLY A 53 -2.77 -13.90 1.25
C GLY A 53 -3.53 -12.68 0.67
N VAL A 54 -4.74 -12.39 1.16
CA VAL A 54 -5.64 -11.42 0.51
C VAL A 54 -5.13 -9.98 0.64
N VAL A 55 -4.66 -9.40 -0.46
CA VAL A 55 -4.22 -8.01 -0.59
C VAL A 55 -5.09 -7.31 -1.62
N GLY A 56 -5.61 -6.13 -1.30
CA GLY A 56 -6.27 -5.28 -2.29
C GLY A 56 -5.25 -4.30 -2.87
N ALA A 57 -4.78 -4.53 -4.10
CA ALA A 57 -3.84 -3.62 -4.74
C ALA A 57 -4.55 -2.54 -5.58
N SER A 58 -4.10 -1.29 -5.46
CA SER A 58 -4.38 -0.23 -6.42
C SER A 58 -3.06 0.28 -6.97
N ALA A 59 -2.89 0.25 -8.29
CA ALA A 59 -1.65 0.66 -8.93
C ALA A 59 -1.79 2.05 -9.55
N SER A 60 -0.72 2.84 -9.53
CA SER A 60 -0.61 4.09 -10.29
C SER A 60 0.71 4.08 -11.05
N ALA A 61 0.65 3.67 -12.32
CA ALA A 61 1.81 3.77 -13.19
C ALA A 61 1.97 5.22 -13.62
N ASN A 62 3.07 5.85 -13.22
CA ASN A 62 3.51 7.13 -13.78
C ASN A 62 4.51 6.82 -14.89
N SER A 63 4.59 7.66 -15.93
CA SER A 63 5.52 7.50 -17.05
C SER A 63 7.00 7.71 -16.68
N LYS A 64 7.28 7.93 -15.39
CA LYS A 64 8.61 8.15 -14.82
C LYS A 64 8.83 7.13 -13.72
N GLU A 65 9.98 6.45 -13.75
CA GLU A 65 10.39 5.61 -12.64
C GLU A 65 10.69 6.45 -11.38
N PRO A 66 10.39 5.92 -10.18
CA PRO A 66 9.76 4.61 -9.96
C PRO A 66 8.26 4.58 -10.22
N SER A 67 7.75 3.44 -10.69
CA SER A 67 6.30 3.18 -10.68
C SER A 67 5.82 3.08 -9.24
N THR A 68 4.61 3.56 -8.92
CA THR A 68 4.11 3.52 -7.54
C THR A 68 2.81 2.74 -7.44
N ALA A 69 2.58 2.10 -6.30
CA ALA A 69 1.30 1.46 -6.03
C ALA A 69 0.87 1.72 -4.59
N LEU A 70 -0.44 1.82 -4.40
CA LEU A 70 -1.10 1.94 -3.11
C LEU A 70 -1.80 0.61 -2.79
N LEU A 71 -1.29 -0.09 -1.79
CA LEU A 71 -1.84 -1.36 -1.33
C LEU A 71 -2.73 -1.13 -0.10
N ARG A 72 -3.89 -1.78 -0.08
CA ARG A 72 -4.74 -1.90 1.10
C ARG A 72 -4.63 -3.33 1.62
N VAL A 73 -4.23 -3.46 2.87
CA VAL A 73 -4.07 -4.76 3.54
C VAL A 73 -4.89 -4.78 4.83
N GLN A 74 -5.33 -5.96 5.25
CA GLN A 74 -5.84 -6.10 6.62
C GLN A 74 -4.71 -5.82 7.61
N ARG A 75 -5.02 -5.16 8.73
CA ARG A 75 -4.01 -4.81 9.73
C ARG A 75 -3.24 -6.02 10.27
N SER A 76 -3.89 -7.17 10.37
CA SER A 76 -3.29 -8.46 10.75
C SER A 76 -2.24 -8.98 9.76
N GLY A 77 -2.33 -8.60 8.48
CA GLY A 77 -1.42 -9.04 7.42
C GLY A 77 -0.30 -8.04 7.11
N LEU A 78 -0.21 -6.94 7.85
CA LEU A 78 0.73 -5.84 7.56
C LEU A 78 2.19 -6.27 7.66
N GLU A 79 2.56 -6.99 8.73
CA GLU A 79 3.94 -7.44 8.95
C GLU A 79 4.35 -8.49 7.89
N THR A 80 3.44 -9.40 7.57
CA THR A 80 3.65 -10.39 6.50
C THR A 80 3.85 -9.70 5.15
N LEU A 81 3.02 -8.70 4.82
CA LEU A 81 3.15 -7.93 3.58
C LEU A 81 4.47 -7.15 3.51
N ARG A 82 5.00 -6.64 4.64
CA ARG A 82 6.33 -6.02 4.66
C ARG A 82 7.42 -7.00 4.25
N GLY A 83 7.45 -8.18 4.87
CA GLY A 83 8.40 -9.23 4.50
C GLY A 83 8.25 -9.65 3.03
N ALA A 84 7.02 -9.75 2.55
CA ALA A 84 6.69 -10.04 1.17
C ALA A 84 7.34 -9.06 0.19
N ILE A 85 7.14 -7.77 0.43
CA ILE A 85 7.65 -6.69 -0.41
C ILE A 85 9.18 -6.76 -0.47
N THR A 86 9.83 -6.99 0.67
CA THR A 86 11.30 -7.11 0.74
C THR A 86 11.84 -8.32 -0.03
N MET A 87 11.09 -9.44 -0.05
CA MET A 87 11.51 -10.67 -0.75
C MET A 87 11.06 -10.75 -2.21
N CYS A 88 10.13 -9.90 -2.65
CA CYS A 88 9.70 -9.87 -4.04
C CYS A 88 10.80 -9.26 -4.92
N THR A 89 11.46 -10.11 -5.70
CA THR A 89 12.51 -9.71 -6.66
C THR A 89 12.03 -9.74 -8.11
N ALA A 90 10.81 -10.21 -8.37
CA ALA A 90 10.26 -10.30 -9.71
C ALA A 90 8.76 -9.99 -9.74
N LEU A 91 8.35 -9.30 -10.81
CA LEU A 91 6.97 -8.93 -11.05
C LEU A 91 6.69 -9.03 -12.55
N ASP A 92 5.66 -9.79 -12.93
CA ASP A 92 5.34 -10.09 -14.33
C ASP A 92 6.54 -10.69 -15.13
N GLY A 93 7.38 -11.49 -14.45
CA GLY A 93 8.56 -12.11 -15.06
C GLY A 93 9.77 -11.18 -15.25
N LYS A 94 9.67 -9.91 -14.85
CA LYS A 94 10.81 -8.97 -14.85
C LYS A 94 11.42 -8.84 -13.47
N LEU A 95 12.75 -8.71 -13.42
CA LEU A 95 13.46 -8.40 -12.20
C LEU A 95 13.15 -6.97 -11.75
N CYS A 96 12.73 -6.86 -10.49
CA CYS A 96 12.35 -5.58 -9.91
C CYS A 96 12.61 -5.57 -8.40
N LYS A 97 12.91 -4.38 -7.89
CA LYS A 97 12.95 -4.10 -6.46
C LYS A 97 11.67 -3.38 -6.06
N LEU A 98 10.99 -3.88 -5.03
CA LEU A 98 9.89 -3.18 -4.40
C LEU A 98 10.38 -2.54 -3.10
N ASP A 99 10.05 -1.26 -2.90
CA ASP A 99 10.46 -0.49 -1.74
C ASP A 99 9.24 0.18 -1.09
N VAL A 100 9.18 0.21 0.24
CA VAL A 100 8.07 0.83 0.96
C VAL A 100 8.37 2.30 1.15
N LEU A 101 7.60 3.16 0.48
CA LEU A 101 7.74 4.61 0.60
C LEU A 101 7.02 5.16 1.84
N HIS A 102 5.79 4.73 2.07
CA HIS A 102 4.96 5.26 3.15
C HIS A 102 3.95 4.25 3.66
N MET A 103 3.60 4.35 4.94
CA MET A 103 2.58 3.54 5.60
C MET A 103 1.67 4.40 6.45
N GLY A 104 0.37 4.18 6.31
CA GLY A 104 -0.64 4.94 7.02
C GLY A 104 -1.83 4.07 7.43
N ASP A 105 -2.44 4.40 8.56
CA ASP A 105 -3.68 3.77 9.01
C ASP A 105 -4.93 4.32 8.30
N SER A 106 -4.79 5.40 7.52
CA SER A 106 -5.90 5.99 6.76
C SER A 106 -5.42 6.63 5.45
N LEU A 107 -6.33 6.77 4.48
CA LEU A 107 -6.03 7.49 3.23
C LEU A 107 -5.72 8.97 3.45
N MET A 108 -6.25 9.58 4.53
CA MET A 108 -5.89 10.96 4.89
C MET A 108 -4.42 11.07 5.28
N ASP A 109 -3.91 10.10 6.04
CA ASP A 109 -2.49 10.03 6.38
C ASP A 109 -1.64 9.85 5.11
N MET A 110 -2.07 8.97 4.20
CA MET A 110 -1.40 8.73 2.92
C MET A 110 -1.38 9.95 1.98
N ALA A 111 -2.39 10.81 2.06
CA ALA A 111 -2.50 12.02 1.26
C ALA A 111 -1.78 13.22 1.90
N SER A 112 -1.34 13.11 3.15
CA SER A 112 -0.65 14.19 3.82
C SER A 112 0.73 14.40 3.18
N GLY A 113 1.02 15.63 2.74
CA GLY A 113 2.30 16.00 2.12
C GLY A 113 3.49 15.99 3.08
N ARG A 114 3.35 15.38 4.26
CA ARG A 114 4.41 15.28 5.27
C ARG A 114 5.53 14.30 4.86
N PHE A 115 5.27 13.52 3.81
CA PHE A 115 6.17 12.49 3.25
C PHE A 115 6.33 12.64 1.71
N LEU A 116 5.96 13.79 1.15
CA LEU A 116 6.23 14.20 -0.24
C LEU A 116 7.43 15.16 -0.28
#